data_AF-A0A6A2ZYV8-F1
#
_entry.id   AF-A0A6A2ZYV8-F1
#
_cell.length_a   1.000
_cell.length_b   1.000
_cell.length_c   1.000
_cell.angle_alpha   90.00
_cell.angle_beta   90.00
_cell.angle_gamma   90.00
#
_symmetry.space_group_name_H-M   'P 1'
#
loop_
_entity.id
_entity.type
_entity.pdbx_description
1 polymer ?
#
loop_
_entity_poly.entity_id
_entity_poly.type
_entity_poly.pdbx_seq_one_letter_code
_entity_poly.pdbx_strand_id
1 'polypeptide(L)'
;MFCNGYGFDDLSPDVIVSAVENAVEVGTSVFFDPGPRRKSLLSGTAEEQKALRHFLRMSDVLILTADEVESLTDIANPILAGQELLKKGNRAKWVVVKMGSKGSILITKSDITCAPPFKVKIMDTIGYRAVGCGAGRNVATLKKVVELIETPDLNEDDKFWNELLGDHLN
;
A
#
# COMPACT_ATOMS: atom_id res chain seq x y z
N MET A 1 -11.99 8.37 -4.15
CA MET A 1 -12.34 7.74 -2.86
C MET A 1 -11.09 7.16 -2.25
N PHE A 2 -10.86 7.38 -0.95
CA PHE A 2 -9.80 6.73 -0.19
C PHE A 2 -10.44 5.87 0.91
N CYS A 3 -10.02 4.62 1.05
CA CYS A 3 -10.47 3.72 2.09
C CYS A 3 -9.26 3.06 2.75
N ASN A 4 -9.31 2.88 4.07
CA ASN A 4 -8.31 2.12 4.79
C ASN A 4 -8.92 0.88 5.46
N GLY A 5 -8.07 0.02 6.02
CA GLY A 5 -8.49 -1.21 6.70
C GLY A 5 -9.45 -0.97 7.87
N TYR A 6 -9.45 0.21 8.49
CA TYR A 6 -10.38 0.52 9.59
C TYR A 6 -11.83 0.66 9.12
N GLY A 7 -12.05 1.02 7.85
CA GLY A 7 -13.40 1.03 7.28
C GLY A 7 -14.10 -0.33 7.35
N PHE A 8 -13.33 -1.43 7.40
CA PHE A 8 -13.84 -2.79 7.53
C PHE A 8 -14.26 -3.18 8.95
N ASP A 9 -13.95 -2.37 9.96
CA ASP A 9 -14.38 -2.60 11.34
C ASP A 9 -15.69 -1.90 11.66
N ASP A 10 -15.85 -0.71 11.09
CA ASP A 10 -16.96 0.18 11.40
C ASP A 10 -18.15 -0.02 10.45
N LEU A 11 -17.92 -0.61 9.27
CA LEU A 11 -18.92 -0.76 8.22
C LEU A 11 -19.13 -2.23 7.86
N SER A 12 -20.37 -2.56 7.50
CA SER A 12 -20.68 -3.90 7.00
C SER A 12 -20.05 -4.15 5.63
N PRO A 13 -19.76 -5.41 5.28
CA PRO A 13 -19.24 -5.79 3.96
C PRO A 13 -20.06 -5.21 2.79
N ASP A 14 -21.39 -5.19 2.91
CA ASP A 14 -22.29 -4.69 1.86
C ASP A 14 -22.14 -3.18 1.64
N VAL A 15 -21.97 -2.40 2.70
CA VAL A 15 -21.74 -0.94 2.60
C VAL A 15 -20.40 -0.67 1.92
N ILE A 16 -19.37 -1.44 2.25
CA ILE A 16 -18.04 -1.31 1.67
C ILE A 16 -18.04 -1.62 0.17
N VAL A 17 -18.69 -2.72 -0.21
CA VAL A 17 -18.84 -3.11 -1.62
C VAL A 17 -19.65 -2.05 -2.38
N SER A 18 -20.79 -1.62 -1.83
CA SER A 18 -21.60 -0.58 -2.46
C SER A 18 -20.84 0.73 -2.64
N ALA A 19 -20.06 1.15 -1.65
CA ALA A 19 -19.28 2.39 -1.72
C ALA A 19 -18.24 2.35 -2.86
N VAL A 20 -17.53 1.23 -3.01
CA VAL A 20 -16.52 1.11 -4.08
C VAL A 20 -17.14 0.97 -5.45
N GLU A 21 -18.26 0.27 -5.59
CA GLU A 21 -18.99 0.14 -6.85
C GLU A 21 -19.51 1.50 -7.31
N ASN A 22 -20.15 2.27 -6.43
CA ASN A 22 -20.61 3.63 -6.74
C ASN A 22 -19.45 4.55 -7.14
N ALA A 23 -18.33 4.51 -6.41
CA ALA A 23 -17.15 5.31 -6.75
C ALA A 23 -16.62 4.97 -8.14
N VAL A 24 -16.57 3.67 -8.49
CA VAL A 24 -16.12 3.21 -9.79
C VAL A 24 -17.11 3.58 -10.91
N GLU A 25 -18.41 3.45 -10.67
CA GLU A 25 -19.46 3.78 -11.62
C GLU A 25 -19.42 5.25 -12.05
N VAL A 26 -19.23 6.17 -11.10
CA VAL A 26 -19.12 7.61 -11.38
C VAL A 26 -17.72 8.03 -11.87
N GLY A 27 -16.82 7.07 -12.13
CA GLY A 27 -15.48 7.32 -12.66
C GLY A 27 -14.48 7.91 -11.64
N THR A 28 -14.77 7.82 -10.35
CA THR A 28 -13.87 8.31 -9.29
C THR A 28 -12.71 7.33 -9.06
N SER A 29 -11.48 7.86 -8.97
CA SER A 29 -10.32 7.03 -8.63
C SER A 29 -10.39 6.49 -7.20
N VAL A 30 -10.08 5.20 -7.04
CA VAL A 30 -10.13 4.48 -5.77
C VAL A 30 -8.73 4.16 -5.26
N PHE A 31 -8.44 4.62 -4.05
CA PHE A 31 -7.20 4.37 -3.32
C PHE A 31 -7.51 3.51 -2.10
N PHE A 32 -6.74 2.44 -1.90
CA PHE A 32 -6.94 1.51 -0.81
C PHE A 32 -5.67 1.20 -0.02
N ASP A 33 -5.73 1.39 1.30
CA ASP A 33 -4.69 0.98 2.27
C ASP A 33 -5.29 0.02 3.30
N PRO A 34 -5.20 -1.30 3.13
CA PRO A 34 -5.79 -2.24 4.09
C PRO A 34 -5.09 -2.24 5.45
N GLY A 35 -3.96 -1.56 5.61
CA GLY A 35 -3.17 -1.61 6.82
C GLY A 35 -3.68 -0.71 7.96
N PRO A 36 -3.38 -1.08 9.22
CA PRO A 36 -2.69 -2.29 9.67
C PRO A 36 -3.70 -3.38 10.11
N ARG A 37 -4.27 -4.15 9.18
CA ARG A 37 -5.31 -5.17 9.50
C ARG A 37 -4.98 -6.59 9.02
N ARG A 38 -3.71 -6.91 8.74
CA ARG A 38 -3.21 -8.24 8.30
C ARG A 38 -3.94 -9.44 8.91
N LYS A 39 -4.15 -9.45 10.23
CA LYS A 39 -4.83 -10.54 10.94
C LYS A 39 -6.34 -10.54 10.70
N SER A 40 -7.00 -9.39 10.84
CA SER A 40 -8.46 -9.25 10.69
C SER A 40 -8.94 -9.59 9.27
N LEU A 41 -8.13 -9.28 8.26
CA LEU A 41 -8.48 -9.45 6.85
C LEU A 41 -8.34 -10.89 6.35
N LEU A 42 -7.47 -11.69 7.00
CA LEU A 42 -7.29 -13.11 6.69
C LEU A 42 -8.10 -14.03 7.61
N SER A 43 -8.42 -13.58 8.83
CA SER A 43 -9.22 -14.33 9.81
C SER A 43 -10.68 -13.87 9.93
N GLY A 44 -11.12 -12.95 9.07
CA GLY A 44 -12.50 -12.46 9.03
C GLY A 44 -13.49 -13.49 8.48
N THR A 45 -14.78 -13.15 8.53
CA THR A 45 -15.88 -13.93 7.94
C THR A 45 -15.71 -14.09 6.43
N ALA A 46 -16.40 -15.06 5.83
CA ALA A 46 -16.34 -15.29 4.38
C ALA A 46 -16.77 -14.04 3.58
N GLU A 47 -17.74 -13.30 4.13
CA GLU A 47 -18.29 -12.06 3.62
C GLU A 47 -17.27 -10.92 3.68
N GLU A 48 -16.59 -10.73 4.81
CA GLU A 48 -15.53 -9.73 4.98
C GLU A 48 -14.37 -9.99 4.01
N GLN A 49 -13.93 -11.25 3.89
CA GLN A 49 -12.89 -11.63 2.94
C GLN A 49 -13.33 -11.39 1.50
N LYS A 50 -14.60 -11.64 1.16
CA LYS A 50 -15.15 -11.38 -0.16
C LYS A 50 -15.18 -9.89 -0.45
N ALA A 51 -15.61 -9.05 0.50
CA ALA A 51 -15.59 -7.61 0.36
C ALA A 51 -14.17 -7.07 0.20
N LEU A 52 -13.20 -7.57 0.98
CA LEU A 52 -11.80 -7.19 0.83
C LEU A 52 -11.28 -7.52 -0.57
N ARG A 53 -11.45 -8.77 -1.03
CA ARG A 53 -11.02 -9.19 -2.37
C ARG A 53 -11.68 -8.37 -3.47
N HIS A 54 -12.95 -8.02 -3.29
CA HIS A 54 -13.67 -7.15 -4.22
C HIS A 54 -13.06 -5.74 -4.23
N PHE A 55 -12.83 -5.14 -3.06
CA PHE A 55 -12.24 -3.81 -2.94
C PHE A 55 -10.82 -3.74 -3.53
N LEU A 56 -9.98 -4.75 -3.27
CA LEU A 56 -8.64 -4.88 -3.86
C LEU A 56 -8.71 -4.86 -5.39
N ARG A 57 -9.65 -5.60 -5.99
CA ARG A 57 -9.80 -5.66 -7.47
C ARG A 57 -10.30 -4.36 -8.07
N MET A 58 -11.14 -3.63 -7.35
CA MET A 58 -11.76 -2.38 -7.81
C MET A 58 -10.91 -1.14 -7.57
N SER A 59 -9.81 -1.28 -6.83
CA SER A 59 -8.89 -0.17 -6.54
C SER A 59 -8.01 0.17 -7.74
N ASP A 60 -7.80 1.47 -7.98
CA ASP A 60 -6.84 1.97 -8.97
C ASP A 60 -5.43 2.04 -8.37
N VAL A 61 -5.33 2.32 -7.07
CA VAL A 61 -4.07 2.42 -6.32
C VAL A 61 -4.16 1.60 -5.03
N LEU A 62 -3.21 0.69 -4.85
CA LEU A 62 -3.04 -0.07 -3.61
C LEU A 62 -1.83 0.44 -2.84
N ILE A 63 -1.98 0.63 -1.52
CA ILE A 63 -0.91 1.09 -0.63
C ILE A 63 -0.77 0.07 0.49
N LEU A 64 0.27 -0.76 0.42
CA LEU A 64 0.43 -1.97 1.23
C LEU A 64 1.78 -1.96 1.92
N THR A 65 1.92 -2.62 3.07
CA THR A 65 3.25 -2.96 3.61
C THR A 65 3.83 -4.20 2.92
N ALA A 66 5.15 -4.40 3.01
CA ALA A 66 5.83 -5.59 2.47
C ALA A 66 5.18 -6.90 2.95
N ASP A 67 4.95 -7.01 4.25
CA ASP A 67 4.31 -8.19 4.82
C ASP A 67 2.85 -8.36 4.37
N GLU A 68 2.11 -7.28 4.10
CA GLU A 68 0.72 -7.36 3.62
C GLU A 68 0.66 -7.81 2.17
N VAL A 69 1.55 -7.31 1.31
CA VAL A 69 1.61 -7.78 -0.08
C VAL A 69 2.04 -9.24 -0.16
N GLU A 70 3.00 -9.67 0.68
CA GLU A 70 3.39 -11.07 0.82
C GLU A 70 2.20 -11.92 1.28
N SER A 71 1.50 -11.50 2.33
CA SER A 71 0.35 -12.25 2.87
C SER A 71 -0.82 -12.38 1.87
N LEU A 72 -0.95 -11.46 0.91
CA LEU A 72 -2.01 -11.50 -0.11
C LEU A 72 -1.64 -12.33 -1.34
N THR A 73 -0.35 -12.61 -1.53
CA THR A 73 0.18 -13.23 -2.77
C THR A 73 0.94 -14.53 -2.54
N ASP A 74 1.33 -14.81 -1.29
CA ASP A 74 2.31 -15.82 -0.90
C ASP A 74 3.68 -15.65 -1.61
N ILE A 75 4.02 -14.41 -1.98
CA ILE A 75 5.29 -14.07 -2.65
C ILE A 75 6.13 -13.19 -1.73
N ALA A 76 7.28 -13.71 -1.29
CA ALA A 76 8.19 -13.01 -0.38
C ALA A 76 8.85 -11.77 -1.00
N ASN A 77 9.13 -11.80 -2.31
CA ASN A 77 9.72 -10.65 -2.99
C ASN A 77 8.65 -9.56 -3.20
N PRO A 78 8.83 -8.34 -2.63
CA PRO A 78 7.80 -7.29 -2.64
C PRO A 78 7.48 -6.75 -4.04
N ILE A 79 8.43 -6.79 -4.98
CA ILE A 79 8.23 -6.34 -6.35
C ILE A 79 7.39 -7.37 -7.11
N LEU A 80 7.75 -8.65 -7.04
CA LEU A 80 6.96 -9.73 -7.66
C LEU A 80 5.55 -9.78 -7.07
N ALA A 81 5.44 -9.64 -5.75
CA ALA A 81 4.17 -9.59 -5.05
C ALA A 81 3.30 -8.41 -5.53
N GLY A 82 3.88 -7.22 -5.66
CA GLY A 82 3.15 -6.06 -6.17
C GLY A 82 2.77 -6.17 -7.64
N GLN A 83 3.64 -6.73 -8.49
CA GLN A 83 3.32 -7.05 -9.88
C GLN A 83 2.19 -8.07 -9.99
N GLU A 84 2.16 -9.08 -9.11
CA GLU A 84 1.09 -10.06 -9.05
C GLU A 84 -0.27 -9.42 -8.68
N LEU A 85 -0.26 -8.44 -7.76
CA LEU A 85 -1.47 -7.65 -7.48
C LEU A 85 -1.92 -6.79 -8.66
N LEU A 86 -1.00 -6.20 -9.42
CA LEU A 86 -1.34 -5.49 -10.65
C LEU A 86 -1.97 -6.41 -11.71
N LYS A 87 -1.50 -7.66 -11.81
CA LYS A 87 -2.05 -8.66 -12.74
C LYS A 87 -3.44 -9.15 -12.31
N LYS A 88 -3.64 -9.38 -11.01
CA LYS A 88 -4.91 -9.84 -10.43
C LYS A 88 -5.98 -8.74 -10.32
N GLY A 89 -5.56 -7.48 -10.21
CA GLY A 89 -6.45 -6.34 -10.11
C GLY A 89 -7.17 -6.05 -11.42
N ASN A 90 -8.48 -5.76 -11.36
CA ASN A 90 -9.22 -5.37 -12.56
C ASN A 90 -8.82 -3.96 -13.03
N ARG A 91 -8.51 -3.07 -12.08
CA ARG A 91 -8.32 -1.63 -12.31
C ARG A 91 -6.97 -1.10 -11.83
N ALA A 92 -6.24 -1.89 -11.04
CA ALA A 92 -5.01 -1.45 -10.41
C ALA A 92 -4.01 -0.95 -11.45
N LYS A 93 -3.64 0.33 -11.31
CA LYS A 93 -2.61 0.99 -12.10
C LYS A 93 -1.31 1.03 -11.34
N TRP A 94 -1.39 1.29 -10.03
CA TRP A 94 -0.25 1.48 -9.14
C TRP A 94 -0.36 0.62 -7.89
N VAL A 95 0.74 0.00 -7.51
CA VAL A 95 0.92 -0.65 -6.20
C VAL A 95 2.10 0.02 -5.50
N VAL A 96 1.85 0.60 -4.33
CA VAL A 96 2.86 1.18 -3.47
C VAL A 96 3.13 0.22 -2.32
N VAL A 97 4.36 -0.27 -2.23
CA VAL A 97 4.82 -1.14 -1.14
C VAL A 97 5.64 -0.33 -0.15
N LYS A 98 5.12 -0.16 1.07
CA LYS A 98 5.76 0.46 2.23
C LYS A 98 6.79 -0.51 2.82
N MET A 99 8.05 -0.13 2.78
CA MET A 99 9.19 -0.92 3.27
C MET A 99 9.71 -0.43 4.65
N GLY A 100 8.85 0.26 5.42
CA GLY A 100 9.20 0.79 6.73
C GLY A 100 10.36 1.78 6.67
N SER A 101 11.42 1.53 7.43
CA SER A 101 12.63 2.37 7.45
C SER A 101 13.42 2.33 6.15
N LYS A 102 13.10 1.44 5.21
CA LYS A 102 13.76 1.38 3.90
C LYS A 102 13.08 2.26 2.84
N GLY A 103 11.95 2.90 3.17
CA GLY A 103 11.22 3.76 2.23
C GLY A 103 10.05 3.04 1.56
N SER A 104 9.86 3.21 0.25
CA SER A 104 8.74 2.62 -0.48
C SER A 104 9.08 2.29 -1.94
N ILE A 105 8.31 1.36 -2.52
CA ILE A 105 8.40 0.93 -3.92
C ILE A 105 7.09 1.27 -4.60
N LEU A 106 7.12 2.06 -5.66
CA LEU A 106 6.03 2.21 -6.61
C LEU A 106 6.21 1.20 -7.73
N ILE A 107 5.17 0.41 -7.97
CA ILE A 107 5.13 -0.59 -9.04
C ILE A 107 3.98 -0.23 -9.96
N THR A 108 4.29 -0.16 -11.25
CA THR A 108 3.35 0.06 -12.34
C THR A 108 3.47 -1.06 -13.38
N LYS A 109 2.68 -1.01 -14.45
CA LYS A 109 2.78 -2.02 -15.53
C LYS A 109 4.08 -1.92 -16.33
N SER A 110 4.68 -0.74 -16.41
CA SER A 110 5.88 -0.48 -17.22
C SER A 110 7.14 -0.30 -16.37
N ASP A 111 6.98 0.27 -15.18
CA ASP A 111 8.10 0.79 -14.39
C ASP A 111 7.99 0.44 -12.92
N ILE A 112 9.16 0.39 -12.28
CA ILE A 112 9.35 0.27 -10.84
C ILE A 112 10.18 1.47 -10.38
N THR A 113 9.72 2.19 -9.37
CA THR A 113 10.42 3.34 -8.80
C THR A 113 10.56 3.16 -7.29
N CYS A 114 11.76 3.38 -6.76
CA CYS A 114 12.02 3.30 -5.33
C CYS A 114 12.19 4.71 -4.76
N ALA A 115 11.54 4.98 -3.64
CA ALA A 115 11.66 6.24 -2.90
C ALA A 115 12.27 5.97 -1.52
N PRO A 116 13.32 6.72 -1.11
CA PRO A 116 13.98 6.54 0.17
C PRO A 116 13.07 6.90 1.36
N PRO A 117 13.40 6.46 2.58
CA PRO A 117 12.66 6.83 3.77
C PRO A 117 12.80 8.32 4.07
N PHE A 118 11.71 8.97 4.49
CA PHE A 118 11.79 10.32 5.04
C PHE A 118 12.40 10.24 6.46
N LYS A 119 13.65 10.70 6.63
CA LYS A 119 14.33 10.70 7.94
C LYS A 119 13.66 11.71 8.89
N VAL A 120 12.83 11.22 9.82
CA VAL A 120 12.31 12.02 10.95
C VAL A 120 13.16 11.72 12.18
N LYS A 121 13.76 12.75 12.79
CA LYS A 121 14.57 12.60 14.01
C LYS A 121 13.66 12.23 15.18
N ILE A 122 13.70 10.96 15.61
CA ILE A 122 12.94 10.47 16.76
C ILE A 122 13.60 11.01 18.04
N MET A 123 12.86 11.81 18.82
CA MET A 123 13.33 12.42 20.07
C MET A 123 12.46 11.90 21.23
N ASP A 124 13.09 11.09 22.09
CA ASP A 124 12.67 10.53 23.38
C ASP A 124 11.27 9.92 23.60
N THR A 125 11.31 8.74 24.22
CA THR A 125 10.24 7.75 24.36
C THR A 125 9.68 7.68 25.80
N ILE A 126 9.46 8.81 26.48
CA ILE A 126 8.83 8.81 27.82
C ILE A 126 7.85 9.98 27.95
N GLY A 127 6.56 9.69 28.13
CA GLY A 127 5.57 10.64 28.63
C GLY A 127 4.51 11.17 27.64
N TYR A 128 4.59 10.82 26.36
CA TYR A 128 3.52 10.97 25.38
C TYR A 128 3.64 9.79 24.42
N ARG A 129 2.52 9.16 24.05
CA ARG A 129 2.41 8.08 23.07
C ARG A 129 3.50 8.23 22.00
N ALA A 130 4.51 7.35 22.04
CA ALA A 130 5.71 7.51 21.24
C ALA A 130 5.35 7.82 19.78
N VAL A 131 5.70 9.02 19.33
CA VAL A 131 5.77 9.38 17.91
C VAL A 131 7.03 8.72 17.35
N GLY A 132 7.02 7.39 17.39
CA GLY A 132 8.04 6.47 16.89
C GLY A 132 7.42 5.29 16.12
N CYS A 133 6.09 5.29 15.98
CA CYS A 133 5.37 4.45 15.04
C CYS A 133 4.24 5.27 14.40
N GLY A 134 4.59 6.47 13.96
CA GLY A 134 3.77 7.25 13.06
C GLY A 134 4.28 7.02 11.65
N ALA A 135 3.78 5.99 10.96
CA ALA A 135 3.49 6.19 9.55
C ALA A 135 2.62 7.45 9.54
N GLY A 136 3.25 8.59 9.27
CA GLY A 136 2.68 9.89 9.53
C GLY A 136 1.29 9.93 8.91
N ARG A 137 0.39 10.68 9.55
CA ARG A 137 -0.83 11.18 8.91
C ARG A 137 -0.44 12.05 7.72
N ASN A 138 0.12 11.43 6.68
CA ASN A 138 0.13 11.96 5.34
C ASN A 138 -1.22 11.56 4.82
N VAL A 139 -2.15 12.50 4.86
CA VAL A 139 -3.17 12.58 3.82
C VAL A 139 -2.36 12.66 2.52
N ALA A 140 -2.07 11.49 1.95
CA ALA A 140 -1.32 11.35 0.72
C ALA A 140 -2.28 11.78 -0.38
N THR A 141 -2.35 13.09 -0.60
CA THR A 141 -3.01 13.62 -1.78
C THR A 141 -2.26 13.06 -2.99
N LEU A 142 -2.96 12.80 -4.09
CA LEU A 142 -2.38 12.29 -5.35
C LEU A 142 -1.12 13.08 -5.75
N LYS A 143 -1.17 14.41 -5.51
CA LYS A 143 -0.05 15.34 -5.67
C LYS A 143 1.15 15.04 -4.78
N LYS A 144 0.95 14.63 -3.53
CA LYS A 144 2.01 14.32 -2.57
C LYS A 144 2.65 12.95 -2.82
N VAL A 145 1.86 11.98 -3.31
CA VAL A 145 2.39 10.68 -3.79
C VAL A 145 3.25 10.93 -5.03
N VAL A 146 2.74 11.70 -6.00
CA VAL A 146 3.49 12.11 -7.20
C VAL A 146 4.73 12.95 -6.84
N GLU A 147 4.63 13.93 -5.95
CA GLU A 147 5.78 14.73 -5.47
C GLU A 147 6.82 13.87 -4.75
N LEU A 148 6.42 12.89 -3.92
CA LEU A 148 7.33 11.94 -3.27
C LEU A 148 8.05 11.02 -4.27
N ILE A 149 7.44 10.75 -5.42
CA ILE A 149 8.02 9.96 -6.52
C ILE A 149 8.92 10.85 -7.41
N GLU A 150 8.62 12.14 -7.54
CA GLU A 150 9.31 13.07 -8.44
C GLU A 150 10.49 13.83 -7.82
N THR A 151 10.67 13.82 -6.49
CA THR A 151 11.88 14.41 -5.87
C THR A 151 13.01 13.39 -5.76
N PRO A 152 14.11 13.52 -6.54
CA PRO A 152 15.31 12.78 -6.28
C PRO A 152 16.03 13.48 -5.13
N ASP A 153 16.12 12.83 -3.97
CA ASP A 153 17.15 13.17 -3.00
C ASP A 153 17.92 11.90 -2.64
N LEU A 154 19.13 11.86 -3.19
CA LEU A 154 20.10 10.78 -3.12
C LEU A 154 20.72 10.77 -1.72
N ASN A 155 20.55 9.68 -0.97
CA ASN A 155 21.62 8.74 -0.57
C ASN A 155 21.15 7.83 0.58
N GLU A 156 21.70 6.61 0.58
CA GLU A 156 21.68 5.57 1.63
C GLU A 156 20.49 4.58 1.62
N ASP A 157 20.45 3.69 0.63
CA ASP A 157 20.76 2.24 0.82
C ASP A 157 20.87 1.50 -0.54
N ASP A 158 21.69 2.04 -1.45
CA ASP A 158 21.77 1.60 -2.85
C ASP A 158 22.04 0.10 -2.99
N LYS A 159 22.76 -0.50 -2.04
CA LYS A 159 23.04 -1.94 -2.05
C LYS A 159 21.76 -2.78 -1.92
N PHE A 160 20.86 -2.41 -1.00
CA PHE A 160 19.59 -3.12 -0.83
C PHE A 160 18.73 -3.00 -2.09
N TRP A 161 18.66 -1.79 -2.66
CA TRP A 161 17.88 -1.56 -3.89
C TRP A 161 18.47 -2.24 -5.11
N ASN A 162 19.80 -2.25 -5.26
CA ASN A 162 20.49 -2.92 -6.35
C ASN A 162 20.39 -4.44 -6.26
N GLU A 163 20.42 -5.01 -5.05
CA GLU A 163 20.19 -6.44 -4.82
C GLU A 163 18.74 -6.81 -5.16
N LEU A 164 17.78 -6.05 -4.62
CA LEU A 164 16.36 -6.28 -4.86
C LEU A 164 15.99 -6.12 -6.34
N LEU A 165 16.48 -5.08 -7.04
CA LEU A 165 16.21 -4.85 -8.45
C LEU A 165 17.02 -5.76 -9.38
N GLY A 166 18.25 -6.12 -8.98
CA GLY A 166 19.13 -7.03 -9.72
C GLY A 166 18.52 -8.43 -9.90
N ASP A 167 17.79 -8.90 -8.90
CA ASP A 167 17.05 -10.16 -8.95
C ASP A 167 15.83 -10.12 -9.91
N HIS A 168 15.39 -8.95 -10.38
CA HIS A 168 14.26 -8.79 -11.30
C HIS A 168 14.64 -8.60 -12.78
N LEU A 169 15.92 -8.33 -13.06
CA LEU A 169 16.40 -8.01 -14.41
C LEU A 169 17.06 -9.20 -15.14
N ASN A 170 17.03 -10.41 -14.56
CA ASN A 170 17.55 -11.64 -15.16
C ASN A 170 16.47 -12.66 -15.50
#